data_AF-C1MUX2-F1
#
_entry.id   AF-C1MUX2-F1
#
_cell.length_a   1.000
_cell.length_b   1.000
_cell.length_c   1.000
_cell.angle_alpha   90.00
_cell.angle_beta   90.00
_cell.angle_gamma   90.00
#
_symmetry.space_group_name_H-M   'P 1'
#
loop_
_entity.id
_entity.type
_entity.pdbx_description
1 polymer ?
#
loop_
_entity_poly.entity_id
_entity_poly.type
_entity_poly.pdbx_seq_one_letter_code
_entity_poly.pdbx_strand_id
1 'polypeptide(L)'
;MRVHIKPRVQKDKWSLYWKTSMATKTLYLDEFDIDVDPEKTTGKELRALVAETIGHQPEKELCRLESFVEPWELACAPFPMHKGRELDDDKTLAENKITTEGADVICVRKELIAEGWKILQQDDEDSDTEEEDF
;
A
#
# COMPACT_ATOMS: atom_id res chain seq x y z
N MET A 1 -6.87 5.84 24.36
CA MET A 1 -5.39 5.87 24.46
C MET A 1 -4.86 6.64 23.27
N ARG A 2 -3.95 7.59 23.49
CA ARG A 2 -3.37 8.36 22.39
C ARG A 2 -2.28 7.55 21.68
N VAL A 3 -2.37 7.44 20.36
CA VAL A 3 -1.39 6.79 19.48
C VAL A 3 -0.84 7.85 18.53
N HIS A 4 0.48 7.87 18.35
CA HIS A 4 1.16 8.83 17.50
C HIS A 4 1.37 8.24 16.10
N ILE A 5 0.70 8.81 15.10
CA ILE A 5 0.72 8.29 13.73
C ILE A 5 1.78 9.01 12.91
N LYS A 6 2.61 8.22 12.25
CA LYS A 6 3.66 8.65 11.31
C LYS A 6 3.29 8.20 9.91
N PRO A 7 2.40 8.93 9.22
CA PRO A 7 1.93 8.55 7.89
C PRO A 7 3.02 8.72 6.83
N ARG A 8 3.05 7.77 5.88
CA ARG A 8 4.00 7.75 4.77
C ARG A 8 3.31 7.30 3.50
N VAL A 9 3.73 7.85 2.37
CA VAL A 9 3.29 7.42 1.04
C VAL A 9 4.48 6.90 0.28
N GLN A 10 4.45 5.63 -0.08
CA GLN A 10 5.46 4.98 -0.91
C GLN A 10 4.99 4.95 -2.36
N LYS A 11 5.61 5.79 -3.19
CA LYS A 11 5.40 5.80 -4.64
C LYS A 11 6.34 4.79 -5.28
N ASP A 12 5.77 3.77 -5.90
CA ASP A 12 6.50 2.72 -6.59
C ASP A 12 6.31 2.86 -8.11
N LYS A 13 7.42 3.05 -8.82
CA LYS A 13 7.44 3.09 -10.28
C LYS A 13 7.40 1.64 -10.79
N TRP A 14 6.21 1.19 -11.17
CA TRP A 14 5.96 -0.18 -11.59
C TRP A 14 6.09 -0.36 -13.10
N SER A 15 7.02 -1.20 -13.54
CA SER A 15 7.16 -1.50 -14.97
C SER A 15 6.07 -2.48 -15.41
N LEU A 16 5.23 -2.08 -16.38
CA LEU A 16 4.24 -2.98 -16.99
C LEU A 16 4.88 -4.06 -17.87
N TYR A 17 6.10 -3.81 -18.37
CA TYR A 17 6.84 -4.76 -19.21
C TYR A 17 7.54 -5.82 -18.35
N TRP A 18 8.33 -5.38 -17.36
CA TRP A 18 9.10 -6.28 -16.50
C TRP A 18 8.33 -6.81 -15.30
N LYS A 19 7.13 -6.27 -15.03
CA LYS A 19 6.26 -6.65 -13.91
C LYS A 19 6.98 -6.56 -12.56
N THR A 20 7.78 -5.51 -12.39
CA THR A 20 8.61 -5.29 -11.18
C THR A 20 8.73 -3.81 -10.85
N SER A 21 9.07 -3.52 -9.59
CA SER A 21 9.42 -2.19 -9.10
C SER A 21 10.74 -1.73 -9.70
N MET A 22 10.73 -0.58 -10.36
CA MET A 22 11.92 0.04 -10.96
C MET A 22 12.58 1.06 -10.03
N ALA A 23 11.77 1.76 -9.25
CA ALA A 23 12.23 2.77 -8.30
C ALA A 23 11.14 3.07 -7.27
N THR A 24 11.56 3.23 -6.02
CA THR A 24 10.67 3.53 -4.91
C THR A 24 11.04 4.87 -4.29
N LYS A 25 10.05 5.73 -4.08
CA LYS A 25 10.20 7.00 -3.37
C LYS A 25 9.19 7.10 -2.23
N THR A 26 9.68 7.25 -1.01
CA THR A 26 8.82 7.44 0.17
C THR A 26 8.72 8.92 0.51
N LEU A 27 7.49 9.39 0.70
CA LEU A 27 7.13 10.71 1.19
C LEU A 27 6.69 10.58 2.65
N TYR A 28 7.20 11.49 3.48
CA TYR A 28 6.78 11.65 4.87
C TYR A 28 5.66 12.67 4.90
N LEU A 29 4.52 12.30 5.46
CA LEU A 29 3.38 13.20 5.65
C LEU A 29 3.41 13.78 7.07
N ASP A 30 2.56 14.78 7.32
CA ASP A 30 2.48 15.41 8.63
C ASP A 30 2.02 14.40 9.70
N GLU A 31 2.79 14.33 10.78
CA GLU A 31 2.53 13.43 11.91
C GLU A 31 1.38 13.98 12.77
N PHE A 32 0.55 13.08 13.32
CA PHE A 32 -0.61 13.47 14.11
C PHE A 32 -0.96 12.40 15.14
N ASP A 33 -1.77 12.79 16.13
CA ASP A 33 -2.18 11.89 17.20
C ASP A 33 -3.67 11.54 17.09
N ILE A 34 -3.99 10.28 17.41
CA ILE A 34 -5.36 9.77 17.42
C ILE A 34 -5.66 9.14 18.78
N ASP A 35 -6.84 9.39 19.32
CA ASP A 35 -7.34 8.67 20.49
C ASP A 35 -8.11 7.42 20.06
N VAL A 36 -7.63 6.24 20.46
CA VAL A 36 -8.21 4.93 20.13
C VAL A 36 -8.29 4.04 21.36
N ASP A 37 -9.27 3.14 21.40
CA ASP A 37 -9.43 2.16 22.48
C ASP A 37 -8.66 0.87 22.09
N PRO A 38 -7.53 0.55 22.77
CA PRO A 38 -6.65 -0.52 22.31
C PRO A 38 -7.28 -1.92 22.39
N GLU A 39 -8.32 -2.10 23.22
CA GLU A 39 -9.02 -3.39 23.37
C GLU A 39 -10.14 -3.59 22.35
N LYS A 40 -10.61 -2.50 21.71
CA LYS A 40 -11.72 -2.57 20.75
C LYS A 40 -11.28 -2.33 19.32
N THR A 41 -10.38 -1.37 19.11
CA THR A 41 -9.95 -0.98 17.78
C THR A 41 -9.05 -2.05 17.18
N THR A 42 -9.40 -2.50 15.98
CA THR A 42 -8.60 -3.44 15.19
C THR A 42 -7.55 -2.73 14.34
N GLY A 43 -6.52 -3.46 13.89
CA GLY A 43 -5.51 -2.92 12.97
C GLY A 43 -6.13 -2.36 11.68
N LYS A 44 -7.18 -3.02 11.18
CA LYS A 44 -7.95 -2.58 10.01
C LYS A 44 -8.71 -1.28 10.23
N GLU A 45 -9.38 -1.13 11.36
CA GLU A 45 -10.11 0.09 11.71
C GLU A 45 -9.16 1.27 11.90
N LEU A 46 -7.99 1.03 12.52
CA LEU A 46 -6.96 2.06 12.64
C LEU A 46 -6.48 2.54 11.27
N ARG A 47 -6.20 1.63 10.32
CA ARG A 47 -5.81 2.00 8.95
C ARG A 47 -6.89 2.78 8.23
N ALA A 48 -8.14 2.34 8.30
CA ALA A 48 -9.27 3.06 7.69
C ALA A 48 -9.42 4.48 8.25
N LEU A 49 -9.28 4.65 9.57
CA LEU A 49 -9.38 5.94 10.24
C LEU A 49 -8.19 6.87 9.88
N VAL A 50 -6.99 6.31 9.77
CA VAL A 50 -5.81 7.06 9.28
C VAL A 50 -6.00 7.49 7.81
N ALA A 51 -6.51 6.60 6.95
CA ALA A 51 -6.79 6.92 5.55
C ALA A 51 -7.82 8.04 5.43
N GLU A 52 -8.91 8.00 6.22
CA GLU A 52 -9.92 9.07 6.26
C GLU A 52 -9.33 10.41 6.72
N THR A 53 -8.49 10.38 7.77
CA THR A 53 -7.87 11.59 8.32
C THR A 53 -6.94 12.28 7.32
N ILE A 54 -6.23 11.50 6.50
CA ILE A 54 -5.31 12.01 5.47
C ILE A 54 -6.05 12.33 4.15
N GLY A 55 -7.30 11.87 4.00
CA GLY A 55 -8.09 12.04 2.78
C GLY A 55 -7.72 11.07 1.66
N HIS A 56 -7.18 9.90 2.01
CA HIS A 56 -6.88 8.84 1.05
C HIS A 56 -8.15 8.06 0.67
N GLN A 57 -8.21 7.63 -0.59
CA GLN A 57 -9.30 6.76 -1.06
C GLN A 57 -9.23 5.38 -0.36
N PRO A 58 -10.38 4.77 -0.04
CA PRO A 58 -10.40 3.44 0.56
C PRO A 58 -9.77 2.39 -0.37
N GLU A 59 -9.08 1.39 0.19
CA GLU A 59 -8.35 0.36 -0.57
C GLU A 59 -9.22 -0.33 -1.65
N LYS A 60 -10.51 -0.52 -1.37
CA LYS A 60 -11.46 -1.20 -2.27
C LYS A 60 -11.70 -0.46 -3.59
N GLU A 61 -11.41 0.84 -3.62
CA GLU A 61 -11.58 1.69 -4.81
C GLU A 61 -10.31 1.79 -5.65
N LEU A 62 -9.19 1.23 -5.17
CA LEU A 62 -7.93 1.27 -5.91
C LEU A 62 -7.87 0.23 -7.03
N CYS A 63 -7.54 0.69 -8.23
CA CYS A 63 -7.21 -0.19 -9.35
C CYS A 63 -5.83 -0.82 -9.16
N ARG A 64 -5.76 -2.16 -9.13
CA ARG A 64 -4.49 -2.92 -9.12
C ARG A 64 -3.92 -3.04 -10.53
N LEU A 65 -2.63 -2.77 -10.65
CA LEU A 65 -1.88 -3.05 -11.87
C LEU A 65 -1.66 -4.57 -12.02
N GLU A 66 -1.52 -5.03 -13.26
CA GLU A 66 -1.31 -6.44 -13.57
C GLU A 66 -0.07 -6.99 -12.84
N SER A 67 -0.23 -8.16 -12.23
CA SER A 67 0.82 -8.88 -11.49
C SER A 67 1.32 -8.22 -10.19
N PHE A 68 0.71 -7.14 -9.71
CA PHE A 68 0.97 -6.60 -8.38
C PHE A 68 0.13 -7.33 -7.30
N VAL A 69 0.79 -7.95 -6.32
CA VAL A 69 0.16 -8.84 -5.31
C VAL A 69 0.26 -8.28 -3.88
N GLU A 70 1.07 -7.24 -3.65
CA GLU A 70 1.31 -6.71 -2.31
C GLU A 70 0.13 -5.90 -1.76
N PRO A 71 -0.02 -5.79 -0.42
CA PRO A 71 -1.06 -4.96 0.19
C PRO A 71 -0.81 -3.47 -0.08
N TRP A 72 -1.90 -2.72 -0.25
CA TRP A 72 -1.88 -1.29 -0.54
C TRP A 72 -1.52 -0.43 0.67
N GLU A 73 -1.83 -0.90 1.87
CA GLU A 73 -1.53 -0.20 3.13
C GLU A 73 -0.86 -1.15 4.11
N LEU A 74 0.18 -0.66 4.76
CA LEU A 74 0.89 -1.35 5.83
C LEU A 74 0.86 -0.46 7.07
N ALA A 75 0.66 -1.02 8.24
CA ALA A 75 0.83 -0.29 9.49
C ALA A 75 1.82 -1.04 10.38
N CYS A 76 2.84 -0.32 10.87
CA CYS A 76 3.98 -0.89 11.58
C CYS A 76 4.26 -0.10 12.86
N ALA A 77 4.43 -0.77 14.01
CA ALA A 77 4.86 -0.12 15.24
C ALA A 77 6.42 -0.04 15.30
N PRO A 78 7.05 1.10 15.65
CA PRO A 78 8.49 1.20 15.79
C PRO A 78 9.01 0.73 17.18
N PHE A 79 10.33 0.65 17.28
CA PHE A 79 11.15 0.11 18.37
C PHE A 79 10.93 0.84 19.73
N PRO A 80 11.03 0.18 20.92
CA PRO A 80 11.87 -0.97 21.27
C PRO A 80 11.29 -2.36 21.06
N MET A 81 9.98 -2.53 20.82
CA MET A 81 9.38 -3.87 20.92
C MET A 81 9.16 -4.62 19.59
N HIS A 82 9.06 -3.98 18.43
CA HIS A 82 8.55 -4.69 17.24
C HIS A 82 9.24 -4.38 15.91
N LYS A 83 10.59 -4.46 15.79
CA LYS A 83 11.39 -4.54 14.53
C LYS A 83 10.67 -4.33 13.15
N GLY A 84 9.89 -3.27 12.94
CA GLY A 84 9.04 -3.13 11.76
C GLY A 84 7.98 -4.24 11.55
N ARG A 85 7.37 -4.76 12.61
CA ARG A 85 6.31 -5.79 12.53
C ARG A 85 5.03 -5.15 12.02
N GLU A 86 4.52 -5.72 10.94
CA GLU A 86 3.20 -5.40 10.41
C GLU A 86 2.11 -5.77 11.42
N LEU A 87 1.15 -4.86 11.58
CA LEU A 87 -0.03 -5.06 12.41
C LEU A 87 -0.96 -6.07 11.73
N ASP A 88 -1.45 -7.01 12.53
CA ASP A 88 -2.44 -7.98 12.07
C ASP A 88 -3.82 -7.31 12.08
N ASP A 89 -4.48 -7.31 10.92
CA ASP A 89 -5.73 -6.58 10.67
C ASP A 89 -6.90 -7.04 11.51
N ASP A 90 -6.95 -8.34 11.79
CA ASP A 90 -8.05 -8.98 12.52
C ASP A 90 -7.83 -8.93 14.04
N LYS A 91 -6.65 -8.50 14.47
CA LYS A 91 -6.30 -8.35 15.88
C LYS A 91 -6.53 -6.94 16.37
N THR A 92 -6.91 -6.85 17.63
CA THR A 92 -6.99 -5.58 18.36
C THR A 92 -5.60 -4.96 18.50
N LEU A 93 -5.54 -3.65 18.75
CA LEU A 93 -4.28 -2.97 19.02
C LEU A 93 -3.55 -3.58 20.22
N ALA A 94 -4.28 -3.99 21.27
CA ALA A 94 -3.72 -4.68 22.43
C ALA A 94 -3.09 -6.03 22.07
N GLU A 95 -3.73 -6.85 21.24
CA GLU A 95 -3.18 -8.12 20.75
C GLU A 95 -1.98 -7.92 19.80
N ASN A 96 -2.00 -6.81 19.08
CA ASN A 96 -0.87 -6.30 18.32
C ASN A 96 0.22 -5.64 19.20
N LYS A 97 0.04 -5.65 20.53
CA LYS A 97 0.97 -5.14 21.55
C LYS A 97 1.15 -3.62 21.52
N ILE A 98 0.20 -2.89 20.94
CA ILE A 98 0.07 -1.44 21.06
C ILE A 98 -0.78 -1.15 22.29
N THR A 99 -0.14 -1.17 23.45
CA THR A 99 -0.80 -0.95 24.76
C THR A 99 -0.25 0.28 25.50
N THR A 100 0.75 0.95 24.94
CA THR A 100 1.44 2.08 25.58
C THR A 100 0.88 3.40 25.05
N GLU A 101 0.57 4.33 25.97
CA GLU A 101 0.18 5.68 25.60
C GLU A 101 1.32 6.42 24.88
N GLY A 102 0.98 7.09 23.78
CA GLY A 102 1.96 7.72 22.90
C GLY A 102 2.75 6.72 22.05
N ALA A 103 2.28 5.48 21.89
CA ALA A 103 2.90 4.53 20.97
C ALA A 103 2.93 5.09 19.55
N ASP A 104 4.10 5.07 18.94
CA ASP A 104 4.26 5.42 17.54
C ASP A 104 3.66 4.30 16.65
N VAL A 105 2.99 4.67 15.58
CA VAL A 105 2.56 3.75 14.51
C VAL A 105 2.86 4.39 13.16
N ILE A 106 3.64 3.70 12.34
CA ILE A 106 3.99 4.10 10.99
C ILE A 106 2.97 3.49 10.05
N CYS A 107 2.14 4.32 9.42
CA CYS A 107 1.21 3.88 8.38
C CYS A 107 1.81 4.20 7.02
N VAL A 108 1.99 3.20 6.17
CA VAL A 108 2.54 3.32 4.82
C VAL A 108 1.46 2.99 3.80
N ARG A 109 1.09 3.96 2.97
CA ARG A 109 0.25 3.75 1.78
C ARG A 109 1.16 3.56 0.56
N LYS A 110 0.94 2.52 -0.23
CA LYS A 110 1.60 2.33 -1.53
C LYS A 110 0.78 2.96 -2.64
N GLU A 111 1.46 3.65 -3.55
CA GLU A 111 0.89 4.20 -4.78
C GLU A 111 1.72 3.69 -5.95
N LEU A 112 1.07 3.05 -6.92
CA LEU A 112 1.75 2.58 -8.12
C LEU A 112 1.71 3.66 -9.21
N ILE A 113 2.88 4.00 -9.72
CA ILE A 113 3.04 4.84 -10.90
C ILE A 113 3.39 3.90 -12.04
N ALA A 114 2.43 3.61 -12.91
CA ALA A 114 2.64 2.77 -14.07
C ALA A 114 3.72 3.38 -14.98
N GLU A 115 4.70 2.57 -15.36
CA GLU A 115 5.67 2.93 -16.39
C GLU A 115 5.68 1.90 -17.52
N GLY A 116 5.70 2.45 -18.73
CA GLY A 116 5.64 1.71 -19.97
C GLY A 116 4.23 1.69 -20.57
N TRP A 117 4.16 1.16 -21.79
CA TRP A 117 2.92 0.93 -22.51
C TRP A 117 2.78 -0.57 -22.71
N LYS A 118 1.60 -1.13 -22.41
CA LYS A 118 1.28 -2.48 -22.85
C LYS A 118 0.87 -2.39 -24.32
N ILE A 119 1.68 -2.96 -25.21
CA ILE A 119 1.25 -3.21 -26.59
C ILE A 119 0.24 -4.35 -26.49
N LEU A 120 -1.03 -4.04 -26.71
CA LEU A 120 -2.02 -5.08 -26.96
C LEU A 120 -1.74 -5.57 -28.38
N GLN A 121 -1.05 -6.69 -28.51
CA GLN A 121 -1.15 -7.48 -29.72
C GLN A 121 -2.60 -7.98 -29.73
N GLN A 122 -3.47 -7.28 -30.46
CA GLN A 122 -4.55 -8.01 -31.12
C GLN A 122 -3.85 -9.07 -31.96
N ASP A 123 -4.38 -10.29 -32.00
CA ASP A 123 -4.03 -11.22 -33.07
C ASP A 123 -4.31 -10.48 -34.38
N ASP A 124 -3.29 -9.78 -34.88
CA ASP A 124 -3.14 -9.56 -36.30
C ASP A 124 -2.97 -10.99 -36.80
N GLU A 125 -4.10 -11.57 -37.22
CA GLU A 125 -4.11 -12.58 -38.28
C GLU A 125 -3.32 -11.93 -39.43
N ASP A 126 -1.99 -12.07 -39.36
CA ASP A 126 -1.06 -11.67 -40.40
C ASP A 126 -1.49 -12.44 -41.63
N SER A 127 -2.27 -11.74 -42.45
CA SER A 127 -2.71 -12.12 -43.78
C SER A 127 -1.49 -12.64 -44.52
N ASP A 128 -1.45 -13.96 -44.75
CA ASP A 128 -0.48 -14.61 -45.63
C ASP A 128 -0.42 -13.80 -46.92
N THR A 129 0.65 -13.02 -47.08
CA THR A 129 0.94 -12.37 -48.35
C THR A 129 1.61 -13.45 -49.17
N GLU A 130 0.80 -14.26 -49.87
CA GLU A 130 1.31 -15.20 -50.87
C GLU A 130 2.19 -14.41 -51.84
N GLU A 131 3.51 -14.65 -51.81
CA GLU A 131 4.41 -14.16 -52.83
C GLU A 131 4.05 -14.89 -54.15
N GLU A 132 3.35 -14.20 -55.04
CA GLU A 132 3.26 -14.58 -56.46
C GLU A 132 4.65 -14.44 -57.09
N ASP A 133 5.41 -15.55 -57.09
CA ASP A 133 6.63 -15.73 -57.88
C ASP A 133 6.28 -15.61 -59.39
N PHE A 134 6.93 -14.66 -60.07
CA PHE A 134 6.84 -14.41 -61.51
C PHE A 134 8.00 -15.06 -62.28
#